data_AF-A0A1F8YI76-F1
#
_entry.id   AF-A0A1F8YI76-F1
#
_cell.length_a   1.000
_cell.length_b   1.000
_cell.length_c   1.000
_cell.angle_alpha   90.00
_cell.angle_beta   90.00
_cell.angle_gamma   90.00
#
_symmetry.space_group_name_H-M   'P 1'
#
loop_
_entity.id
_entity.type
_entity.pdbx_description
1 polymer ?
#
loop_
_entity_poly.entity_id
_entity_poly.type
_entity_poly.pdbx_seq_one_letter_code
_entity_poly.pdbx_strand_id
1 'polypeptide(L)'
;KDKFNIEAEADDIAALFVEFLNEILYRKDTTGLAFSRVKVDRIEKTENLYHVNATIYGEMLNIRKHDVKTEVKAATYSGLKFEEKDGSFMLQCILDV
;
A
#
# COMPACT_ATOMS: atom_id res chain seq x y z
N LYS A 1 -10.59 16.14 0.89
CA LYS A 1 -9.85 14.87 1.01
C LYS A 1 -8.42 15.23 1.32
N ASP A 2 -7.93 14.75 2.45
CA ASP A 2 -6.54 14.94 2.86
C ASP A 2 -5.62 14.13 1.95
N LYS A 3 -4.39 14.60 1.79
CA LYS A 3 -3.37 13.93 0.98
C LYS A 3 -2.07 13.79 1.75
N PHE A 4 -1.41 12.67 1.57
CA PHE A 4 -0.13 12.36 2.20
C PHE A 4 0.80 11.78 1.16
N ASN A 5 2.08 12.17 1.25
CA ASN A 5 3.13 11.49 0.52
C ASN A 5 3.64 10.35 1.40
N ILE A 6 3.80 9.19 0.77
CA ILE A 6 4.36 7.99 1.39
C ILE A 6 5.47 7.44 0.53
N GLU A 7 6.42 6.79 1.19
CA GLU A 7 7.59 6.20 0.57
C GLU A 7 7.81 4.82 1.18
N ALA A 8 8.28 3.88 0.36
CA ALA A 8 8.71 2.57 0.81
C ALA A 8 9.87 2.09 -0.06
N GLU A 9 10.69 1.19 0.49
CA GLU A 9 11.83 0.59 -0.20
C GLU A 9 11.96 -0.89 0.14
N ALA A 10 12.48 -1.68 -0.80
CA ALA A 10 12.72 -3.11 -0.61
C ALA A 10 13.69 -3.69 -1.66
N ASP A 11 14.20 -4.89 -1.42
CA ASP A 11 15.15 -5.57 -2.31
C ASP A 11 14.55 -5.98 -3.67
N ASP A 12 13.24 -6.20 -3.74
CA ASP A 12 12.52 -6.54 -4.97
C ASP A 12 11.10 -5.93 -5.02
N ILE A 13 10.47 -5.97 -6.20
CA ILE A 13 9.14 -5.40 -6.44
C ILE A 13 8.04 -6.07 -5.59
N ALA A 14 8.17 -7.37 -5.32
CA ALA A 14 7.18 -8.09 -4.53
C ALA A 14 7.27 -7.68 -3.06
N ALA A 15 8.47 -7.58 -2.51
CA ALA A 15 8.71 -7.06 -1.18
C ALA A 15 8.28 -5.59 -1.07
N LEU A 16 8.58 -4.77 -2.09
CA LEU A 16 8.19 -3.36 -2.15
C LEU A 16 6.67 -3.19 -2.03
N PHE A 17 5.90 -4.10 -2.63
CA PHE A 17 4.44 -4.10 -2.52
C PHE A 17 3.97 -4.31 -1.07
N VAL A 18 4.59 -5.21 -0.32
CA VAL A 18 4.26 -5.46 1.09
C VAL A 18 4.60 -4.23 1.95
N GLU A 19 5.82 -3.71 1.81
CA GLU A 19 6.25 -2.52 2.55
C GLU A 19 5.40 -1.29 2.22
N PHE A 20 5.02 -1.13 0.95
CA PHE A 20 4.13 -0.07 0.51
C PHE A 20 2.74 -0.14 1.15
N LEU A 21 2.14 -1.35 1.21
CA LEU A 21 0.86 -1.55 1.88
C LEU A 21 0.96 -1.26 3.39
N ASN A 22 2.06 -1.69 4.02
CA ASN A 22 2.29 -1.43 5.45
C ASN A 22 2.45 0.07 5.75
N GLU A 23 3.07 0.84 4.87
CA GLU A 23 3.13 2.30 5.01
C GLU A 23 1.73 2.94 4.91
N ILE A 24 0.85 2.44 4.02
CA ILE A 24 -0.55 2.90 3.96
C ILE A 24 -1.30 2.58 5.26
N LEU A 25 -1.12 1.37 5.80
CA LEU A 25 -1.74 0.95 7.06
C LEU A 25 -1.25 1.82 8.23
N TYR A 26 0.06 2.05 8.32
CA TYR A 26 0.65 2.94 9.30
C TYR A 26 0.07 4.36 9.24
N ARG A 27 -0.10 4.92 8.03
CA ARG A 27 -0.76 6.23 7.87
C ARG A 27 -2.21 6.18 8.31
N LYS A 28 -2.95 5.12 8.01
CA LYS A 28 -4.35 4.99 8.43
C LYS A 28 -4.44 4.96 9.96
N ASP A 29 -3.57 4.21 10.63
CA ASP A 29 -3.57 4.08 12.08
C ASP A 29 -3.18 5.36 12.80
N THR A 30 -2.18 6.09 12.27
CA THR A 30 -1.71 7.35 12.87
C THR A 30 -2.62 8.54 12.62
N THR A 31 -3.42 8.52 11.55
CA THR A 31 -4.28 9.66 11.17
C THR A 31 -5.76 9.42 11.41
N GLY A 32 -6.21 8.17 11.57
CA GLY A 32 -7.63 7.81 11.63
C GLY A 32 -8.38 8.01 10.30
N LEU A 33 -7.67 8.21 9.19
CA LEU A 33 -8.25 8.40 7.86
C LEU A 33 -8.51 7.08 7.15
N ALA A 34 -9.59 7.03 6.37
CA ALA A 34 -9.82 6.01 5.37
C ALA A 34 -9.26 6.48 4.02
N PHE A 35 -8.26 5.77 3.50
CA PHE A 35 -7.69 6.05 2.18
C PHE A 35 -8.46 5.33 1.08
N SER A 36 -8.77 6.05 0.00
CA SER A 36 -9.61 5.56 -1.11
C SER A 36 -8.95 5.67 -2.48
N ARG A 37 -7.81 6.37 -2.56
CA ARG A 37 -7.07 6.55 -3.80
C ARG A 37 -5.59 6.60 -3.50
N VAL A 38 -4.84 5.88 -4.32
CA VAL A 38 -3.38 5.90 -4.37
C VAL A 38 -2.98 6.41 -5.75
N LYS A 39 -2.01 7.31 -5.81
CA LYS A 39 -1.36 7.71 -7.04
C LYS A 39 0.13 7.44 -6.86
N VAL A 40 0.64 6.42 -7.53
CA VAL A 40 2.09 6.18 -7.58
C VAL A 40 2.72 7.25 -8.45
N ASP A 41 3.63 8.02 -7.87
CA ASP A 41 4.29 9.13 -8.55
C ASP A 41 5.59 8.65 -9.22
N ARG A 42 6.33 7.74 -8.57
CA ARG A 42 7.55 7.13 -9.11
C ARG A 42 7.80 5.76 -8.50
N ILE A 43 8.26 4.82 -9.33
CA ILE A 43 8.94 3.59 -8.89
C ILE A 43 10.31 3.60 -9.56
N GLU A 44 11.36 3.39 -8.79
CA GLU A 44 12.72 3.38 -9.30
C GLU A 44 13.56 2.28 -8.66
N LYS A 45 14.57 1.83 -9.38
CA LYS A 45 15.57 0.89 -8.90
C LYS A 45 16.89 1.64 -8.73
N THR A 46 17.40 1.69 -7.51
CA THR A 46 18.76 2.13 -7.19
C THR A 46 19.71 0.94 -7.24
N GLU A 47 21.00 1.11 -6.92
CA GLU A 47 22.00 0.04 -7.05
C GLU A 47 21.61 -1.26 -6.31
N ASN A 48 20.91 -1.14 -5.16
CA ASN A 48 20.57 -2.28 -4.31
C ASN A 48 19.08 -2.42 -3.98
N LEU A 49 18.26 -1.38 -4.14
CA LEU A 49 16.88 -1.37 -3.66
C LEU A 49 15.93 -0.84 -4.74
N TYR A 50 14.68 -1.24 -4.63
CA TYR A 50 13.56 -0.57 -5.28
C TYR A 50 12.94 0.43 -4.31
N HIS A 51 12.52 1.58 -4.83
CA HIS A 51 11.85 2.62 -4.06
C HIS A 51 10.54 2.99 -4.75
N VAL A 52 9.51 3.28 -3.96
CA VAL A 52 8.25 3.87 -4.42
C VAL A 52 8.01 5.18 -3.70
N ASN A 53 7.60 6.20 -4.46
CA ASN A 53 7.01 7.42 -3.93
C ASN A 53 5.58 7.52 -4.45
N ALA A 54 4.63 7.74 -3.55
CA ALA A 54 3.23 7.84 -3.90
C ALA A 54 2.48 8.86 -3.06
N THR A 55 1.42 9.42 -3.65
CA THR A 55 0.44 10.24 -2.95
C THR A 55 -0.82 9.43 -2.66
N ILE A 56 -1.22 9.35 -1.39
CA ILE A 56 -2.49 8.74 -0.94
C ILE A 56 -3.51 9.80 -0.57
N TYR A 57 -4.79 9.53 -0.83
CA TYR A 57 -5.89 10.45 -0.61
C TYR A 57 -6.98 9.81 0.23
N GLY A 58 -7.40 10.51 1.28
CA GLY A 58 -8.34 10.00 2.26
C GLY A 58 -9.23 11.06 2.88
N GLU A 59 -10.05 10.61 3.81
CA GLU A 59 -10.87 11.45 4.68
C GLU A 59 -11.09 10.74 6.01
N MET A 60 -11.49 11.48 7.05
CA MET A 60 -11.74 10.92 8.37
C MET A 60 -12.70 9.74 8.29
N LEU A 61 -12.36 8.64 8.97
CA LEU A 61 -13.21 7.47 9.02
C LEU A 61 -14.56 7.85 9.61
N ASN A 62 -15.63 7.63 8.85
CA ASN A 62 -17.00 7.86 9.28
C ASN A 62 -17.79 6.56 9.15
N ILE A 63 -18.11 5.94 10.29
CA ILE A 63 -18.79 4.63 10.38
C ILE A 63 -20.19 4.64 9.74
N ARG A 64 -20.84 5.81 9.65
CA ARG A 64 -22.17 5.92 9.01
C ARG A 64 -22.09 5.99 7.48
N LYS A 65 -20.97 6.50 6.95
CA LYS A 65 -20.75 6.73 5.52
C LYS A 65 -19.93 5.60 4.89
N HIS A 66 -18.91 5.14 5.60
CA HIS A 66 -18.01 4.09 5.16
C HIS A 66 -18.54 2.77 5.71
N ASP A 67 -18.83 1.82 4.82
CA ASP A 67 -19.20 0.44 5.18
C ASP A 67 -17.98 -0.28 5.76
N VAL A 68 -17.65 0.01 7.03
CA VAL A 68 -16.48 -0.54 7.71
C VAL A 68 -16.72 -2.01 7.99
N LYS A 69 -15.81 -2.85 7.49
CA LYS A 69 -15.84 -4.30 7.69
C LYS A 69 -14.73 -4.69 8.67
N THR A 70 -13.88 -5.61 8.27
CA THR A 70 -12.75 -6.09 9.07
C THR A 70 -11.60 -5.11 8.98
N GLU A 71 -10.98 -4.82 10.13
CA GLU A 71 -9.72 -4.10 10.20
C GLU A 71 -8.59 -4.97 9.65
N VAL A 72 -7.68 -4.35 8.89
CA VAL A 72 -6.45 -5.00 8.45
C VAL A 72 -5.32 -4.52 9.35
N LYS A 73 -4.57 -5.46 9.91
CA LYS A 73 -3.46 -5.19 10.84
C LYS A 73 -2.13 -5.04 10.11
N ALA A 74 -1.88 -5.91 9.12
CA ALA A 74 -0.63 -5.92 8.37
C ALA A 74 -0.79 -6.55 6.99
N ALA A 75 0.00 -6.07 6.02
CA ALA A 75 0.33 -6.84 4.84
C ALA A 75 1.50 -7.79 5.15
N THR A 76 1.40 -9.05 4.71
CA THR A 76 2.38 -10.08 5.04
C THR A 76 3.06 -10.62 3.78
N TYR A 77 4.25 -11.20 3.94
CA TYR A 77 4.93 -11.95 2.88
C TYR A 77 4.25 -13.29 2.55
N SER A 78 3.22 -13.69 3.31
CA SER A 78 2.49 -14.93 3.06
C SER A 78 1.69 -14.83 1.76
N GLY A 79 1.81 -15.84 0.89
CA GLY A 79 1.13 -15.86 -0.39
C GLY A 79 1.58 -14.77 -1.37
N LEU A 80 2.73 -14.12 -1.10
CA LEU A 80 3.31 -13.09 -1.93
C LEU A 80 3.61 -13.65 -3.33
N LYS A 81 3.06 -13.00 -4.36
CA LYS A 81 3.37 -13.31 -5.76
C LYS A 81 3.51 -12.05 -6.57
N PHE A 82 4.40 -12.12 -7.55
CA PHE A 82 4.56 -11.14 -8.62
C PHE A 82 4.55 -11.90 -9.95
N GLU A 83 3.51 -11.68 -10.74
CA GLU A 83 3.27 -12.37 -12.01
C GLU A 83 3.11 -11.35 -13.15
N GLU A 84 3.82 -11.56 -14.25
CA GLU A 84 3.57 -10.84 -15.50
C GLU A 84 2.71 -11.72 -16.41
N LYS A 85 1.56 -11.19 -16.85
CA LYS A 85 0.64 -11.88 -17.74
C LYS A 85 0.04 -10.91 -18.74
N ASP A 86 0.17 -11.23 -20.02
CA ASP A 86 -0.40 -10.47 -21.13
C ASP A 86 -0.02 -8.97 -21.10
N GLY A 87 1.24 -8.67 -20.76
CA GLY A 87 1.76 -7.30 -20.63
C GLY A 87 1.25 -6.54 -19.39
N SER A 88 0.59 -7.22 -18.47
CA SER A 88 0.12 -6.68 -17.19
C SER A 88 0.87 -7.33 -16.03
N PHE A 89 1.09 -6.57 -14.97
CA PHE A 89 1.70 -7.07 -13.74
C PHE A 89 0.61 -7.29 -12.67
N MET A 90 0.68 -8.43 -11.99
CA MET A 90 -0.19 -8.78 -10.87
C MET A 90 0.67 -8.99 -9.62
N LEU A 91 0.28 -8.32 -8.54
CA LEU A 91 0.85 -8.47 -7.21
C LEU A 91 -0.25 -8.92 -6.26
N GLN A 92 0.04 -9.91 -5.42
CA GLN A 92 -0.88 -10.37 -4.38
C GLN A 92 -0.12 -10.73 -3.11
N CYS A 93 -0.77 -10.58 -1.97
CA CYS A 93 -0.32 -11.07 -0.67
C CYS A 93 -1.51 -11.39 0.23
N ILE A 94 -1.27 -12.09 1.34
CA ILE A 94 -2.27 -12.33 2.38
C ILE A 94 -2.15 -11.24 3.44
N LEU A 95 -3.31 -10.68 3.80
CA LEU A 95 -3.43 -9.69 4.86
C LEU A 95 -3.73 -10.37 6.20
N ASP A 96 -3.13 -9.86 7.28
CA ASP A 96 -3.52 -10.18 8.65
C ASP A 96 -4.65 -9.26 9.11
N VAL A 97 -5.66 -9.84 9.77
CA VAL A 97 -6.93 -9.18 10.14
C VAL A 97 -7.27 -9.39 11.61
#